data_AF-A0A812USH5-F1
#
_entry.id   AF-A0A812USH5-F1
#
_cell.length_a   1.000
_cell.length_b   1.000
_cell.length_c   1.000
_cell.angle_alpha   90.00
_cell.angle_beta   90.00
_cell.angle_gamma   90.00
#
_symmetry.space_group_name_H-M   'P 1'
#
loop_
_entity.id
_entity.type
_entity.pdbx_description
1 polymer ?
#
loop_
_entity_poly.entity_id
_entity_poly.type
_entity_poly.pdbx_seq_one_letter_code
_entity_poly.pdbx_strand_id
1 'polypeptide(L)'
;MRVLGFLAGVASATAVSPSVCGSHPETVPDCDKPDLGSCGNACCVAELSLSTAPLQAYTDTKSALMSLLSDGFSYVTGGDPNPGDDLRPYNVTKPKNFKFIFQGRHDAPKYKGPNADILDFAIYESGAGSVLRMFSLSRIHGALGDHGQNYKTLAFLAQKLESNSKPTPVHGCGLPAAATVQRASLFLQQRSVLDLSTPPSSSVCGASPTKVPDCDKPDFGSCGNACCLAELSLSTAPLQAYTDTKNLLMTLQSDGFSYITGGDPNPGDDLRPYNITKPKGFKFIFQGRHDAPKYKGPNADILDFAIYESGSGSVLRMFSLSRIHGALGDAGQNYKTLTFLAKKLDGSEKPTPLYGCGLAIDSEIQEYVQ
;
A
#
# COMPACT_ATOMS: atom_id res chain seq x y z
N MET A 1 16.80 -65.79 -10.77
CA MET A 1 17.31 -64.40 -10.68
C MET A 1 16.18 -63.45 -11.10
N ARG A 2 15.57 -62.74 -10.14
CA ARG A 2 14.63 -61.62 -10.41
C ARG A 2 15.36 -60.34 -10.05
N VAL A 3 15.64 -59.51 -11.05
CA VAL A 3 16.22 -58.17 -10.87
C VAL A 3 15.05 -57.22 -10.61
N LEU A 4 14.93 -56.71 -9.39
CA LEU A 4 14.07 -55.57 -9.06
C LEU A 4 14.76 -54.29 -9.53
N GLY A 5 14.22 -53.66 -10.57
CA GLY A 5 14.62 -52.33 -10.99
C GLY A 5 13.97 -51.27 -10.11
N PHE A 6 14.78 -50.55 -9.33
CA PHE A 6 14.38 -49.31 -8.68
C PHE A 6 14.32 -48.19 -9.73
N LEU A 7 13.13 -47.72 -10.07
CA LEU A 7 12.94 -46.45 -10.75
C LEU A 7 12.92 -45.34 -9.70
N ALA A 8 14.05 -44.66 -9.54
CA ALA A 8 14.13 -43.41 -8.80
C ALA A 8 13.41 -42.32 -9.62
N GLY A 9 12.24 -41.88 -9.15
CA GLY A 9 11.53 -40.75 -9.73
C GLY A 9 12.33 -39.47 -9.52
N VAL A 10 12.80 -38.89 -10.62
CA VAL A 10 13.42 -37.55 -10.61
C VAL A 10 12.27 -36.55 -10.41
N ALA A 11 12.17 -35.97 -9.23
CA ALA A 11 11.24 -34.86 -9.00
C ALA A 11 11.70 -33.67 -9.85
N SER A 12 10.99 -33.37 -10.93
CA SER A 12 11.19 -32.13 -11.67
C SER A 12 10.91 -30.96 -10.74
N ALA A 13 11.96 -30.19 -10.42
CA ALA A 13 11.80 -28.89 -9.80
C ALA A 13 10.94 -28.04 -10.74
N THR A 14 9.72 -27.73 -10.33
CA THR A 14 8.85 -26.82 -11.08
C THR A 14 9.58 -25.50 -11.23
N ALA A 15 9.86 -25.10 -12.48
CA ALA A 15 10.51 -23.84 -12.77
C ALA A 15 9.73 -22.71 -12.10
N VAL A 16 10.45 -21.91 -11.33
CA VAL A 16 9.88 -20.75 -10.65
C VAL A 16 9.47 -19.72 -11.71
N SER A 17 8.26 -19.18 -11.61
CA SER A 17 7.73 -18.19 -12.56
C SER A 17 8.72 -17.04 -12.77
N PRO A 18 8.89 -16.51 -14.01
CA PRO A 18 9.72 -15.34 -14.26
C PRO A 18 9.21 -14.06 -13.59
N SER A 19 7.99 -14.06 -13.04
CA SER A 19 7.40 -12.95 -12.28
C SER A 19 7.83 -12.90 -10.81
N VAL A 20 8.66 -13.85 -10.32
CA VAL A 20 9.08 -13.88 -8.91
C VAL A 20 10.59 -13.91 -8.72
N CYS A 21 11.05 -13.37 -7.59
CA CYS A 21 12.48 -13.27 -7.27
C CYS A 21 13.10 -14.58 -6.76
N GLY A 22 12.29 -15.50 -6.23
CA GLY A 22 12.76 -16.79 -5.72
C GLY A 22 13.69 -16.66 -4.49
N SER A 23 14.52 -17.68 -4.25
CA SER A 23 15.42 -17.74 -3.09
C SER A 23 16.78 -17.05 -3.29
N HIS A 24 17.11 -16.68 -4.54
CA HIS A 24 18.36 -16.02 -4.93
C HIS A 24 18.07 -14.70 -5.68
N PRO A 25 17.37 -13.76 -5.02
CA PRO A 25 16.90 -12.51 -5.65
C PRO A 25 18.05 -11.70 -6.26
N GLU A 26 19.26 -11.78 -5.71
CA GLU A 26 20.46 -11.09 -6.19
C GLU A 26 20.88 -11.48 -7.62
N THR A 27 20.41 -12.61 -8.11
CA THR A 27 20.70 -13.11 -9.47
C THR A 27 19.55 -12.94 -10.45
N VAL A 28 18.38 -12.50 -9.96
CA VAL A 28 17.17 -12.40 -10.78
C VAL A 28 17.00 -10.95 -11.26
N PRO A 29 16.83 -10.72 -12.57
CA PRO A 29 16.59 -9.38 -13.09
C PRO A 29 15.40 -8.69 -12.42
N ASP A 30 15.53 -7.40 -12.14
CA ASP A 30 14.52 -6.54 -11.51
C ASP A 30 14.20 -6.87 -10.04
N CYS A 31 14.97 -7.74 -9.38
CA CYS A 31 14.88 -8.01 -7.94
C CYS A 31 15.90 -7.19 -7.12
N ASP A 32 16.65 -6.31 -7.77
CA ASP A 32 17.64 -5.39 -7.18
C ASP A 32 17.00 -4.19 -6.44
N LYS A 33 15.68 -4.21 -6.26
CA LYS A 33 14.88 -3.08 -5.76
C LYS A 33 14.12 -3.41 -4.47
N PRO A 34 14.79 -3.90 -3.42
CA PRO A 34 14.13 -4.30 -2.19
C PRO A 34 13.45 -3.12 -1.52
N ASP A 35 12.15 -3.25 -1.25
CA ASP A 35 11.45 -2.32 -0.38
C ASP A 35 11.53 -2.80 1.07
N LEU A 36 11.82 -1.90 2.00
CA LEU A 36 12.05 -2.19 3.42
C LEU A 36 11.04 -1.45 4.31
N GLY A 37 9.75 -1.60 4.00
CA GLY A 37 8.65 -1.10 4.83
C GLY A 37 8.21 0.31 4.47
N SER A 38 8.25 0.68 3.19
CA SER A 38 7.86 2.04 2.76
C SER A 38 6.42 2.36 3.14
N CYS A 39 5.52 1.39 3.02
CA CYS A 39 4.12 1.50 3.43
C CYS A 39 3.86 0.89 4.83
N GLY A 40 4.85 0.81 5.73
CA GLY A 40 4.76 0.02 6.96
C GLY A 40 5.01 -1.47 6.71
N ASN A 41 4.37 -2.02 5.67
CA ASN A 41 4.80 -3.22 4.95
C ASN A 41 5.58 -2.86 3.69
N ALA A 42 6.20 -3.85 3.06
CA ALA A 42 6.85 -3.68 1.77
C ALA A 42 5.83 -3.36 0.66
N CYS A 43 6.08 -2.31 -0.12
CA CYS A 43 5.22 -1.88 -1.21
C CYS A 43 6.00 -1.24 -2.37
N CYS A 44 5.33 -1.09 -3.52
CA CYS A 44 5.88 -0.42 -4.68
C CYS A 44 4.77 0.26 -5.49
N VAL A 45 4.91 1.56 -5.74
CA VAL A 45 4.14 2.32 -6.73
C VAL A 45 5.06 2.62 -7.91
N ALA A 46 4.62 2.30 -9.13
CA ALA A 46 5.37 2.61 -10.33
C ALA A 46 4.43 3.00 -11.49
N GLU A 47 4.95 3.78 -12.43
CA GLU A 47 4.22 4.25 -13.60
C GLU A 47 4.80 3.73 -14.90
N LEU A 48 3.92 3.32 -15.81
CA LEU A 48 4.26 2.92 -17.17
C LEU A 48 3.58 3.86 -18.15
N SER A 49 4.38 4.61 -18.92
CA SER A 49 3.86 5.35 -20.07
C SER A 49 3.59 4.38 -21.20
N LEU A 50 2.40 4.48 -21.78
CA LEU A 50 1.92 3.62 -22.86
C LEU A 50 1.57 4.48 -24.08
N SER A 51 1.97 4.04 -25.27
CA SER A 51 1.63 4.73 -26.52
C SER A 51 0.15 4.59 -26.91
N THR A 52 -0.60 3.73 -26.23
CA THR A 52 -2.01 3.44 -26.51
C THR A 52 -2.97 4.34 -25.75
N ALA A 53 -4.14 4.59 -26.32
CA ALA A 53 -5.22 5.31 -25.66
C ALA A 53 -5.71 4.57 -24.39
N PRO A 54 -6.29 5.27 -23.39
CA PRO A 54 -6.66 4.69 -22.11
C PRO A 54 -7.55 3.43 -22.16
N LEU A 55 -8.51 3.36 -23.10
CA LEU A 55 -9.38 2.19 -23.24
C LEU A 55 -8.61 0.93 -23.70
N GLN A 56 -7.65 1.12 -24.61
CA GLN A 56 -6.82 0.03 -25.09
C GLN A 56 -5.87 -0.43 -23.99
N ALA A 57 -5.20 0.51 -23.31
CA ALA A 57 -4.35 0.22 -22.14
C ALA A 57 -5.11 -0.57 -21.06
N TYR A 58 -6.36 -0.18 -20.76
CA TYR A 58 -7.24 -0.92 -19.84
C TYR A 58 -7.50 -2.34 -20.32
N THR A 59 -7.91 -2.48 -21.59
CA THR A 59 -8.24 -3.78 -22.18
C THR A 59 -7.04 -4.72 -22.18
N ASP A 60 -5.86 -4.22 -22.54
CA ASP A 60 -4.62 -4.99 -22.59
C ASP A 60 -4.16 -5.39 -21.18
N THR A 61 -4.20 -4.47 -20.22
CA THR A 61 -3.82 -4.77 -18.83
C THR A 61 -4.75 -5.81 -18.20
N LYS A 62 -6.06 -5.66 -18.40
CA LYS A 62 -7.04 -6.64 -17.93
C LYS A 62 -6.84 -8.01 -18.59
N SER A 63 -6.61 -8.04 -19.90
CA SER A 63 -6.33 -9.27 -20.64
C SER A 63 -5.04 -9.96 -20.15
N ALA A 64 -4.00 -9.18 -19.85
CA ALA A 64 -2.76 -9.70 -19.26
C ALA A 64 -3.02 -10.34 -17.89
N LEU A 65 -3.73 -9.65 -16.99
CA LEU A 65 -4.09 -10.20 -15.67
C LEU A 65 -4.91 -11.50 -15.75
N MET A 66 -5.75 -11.65 -16.78
CA MET A 66 -6.57 -12.84 -16.99
C MET A 66 -5.83 -13.99 -17.68
N SER A 67 -4.76 -13.70 -18.43
CA SER A 67 -3.99 -14.71 -19.19
C SER A 67 -2.74 -15.19 -18.47
N LEU A 68 -2.16 -14.38 -17.57
CA LEU A 68 -0.93 -14.67 -16.83
C LEU A 68 -1.17 -15.47 -15.54
N LEU A 69 -2.20 -16.32 -15.50
CA LEU A 69 -2.56 -17.13 -14.32
C LEU A 69 -1.41 -18.06 -13.89
N SER A 70 -0.68 -18.64 -14.86
CA SER A 70 0.49 -19.49 -14.58
C SER A 70 1.66 -18.71 -13.99
N ASP A 71 1.72 -17.40 -14.24
CA ASP A 71 2.72 -16.50 -13.67
C ASP A 71 2.23 -15.85 -12.37
N GLY A 72 1.09 -16.31 -11.83
CA GLY A 72 0.54 -15.89 -10.54
C GLY A 72 -0.39 -14.69 -10.60
N PHE A 73 -0.64 -14.09 -11.77
CA PHE A 73 -1.52 -12.93 -11.85
C PHE A 73 -2.98 -13.34 -11.87
N SER A 74 -3.85 -12.50 -11.32
CA SER A 74 -5.30 -12.60 -11.53
C SER A 74 -5.95 -11.24 -11.51
N TYR A 75 -6.99 -11.07 -12.32
CA TYR A 75 -7.88 -9.91 -12.24
C TYR A 75 -8.87 -10.11 -11.10
N VAL A 76 -9.05 -9.07 -10.28
CA VAL A 76 -10.00 -9.10 -9.17
C VAL A 76 -11.30 -8.44 -9.63
N THR A 77 -12.37 -9.22 -9.68
CA THR A 77 -13.73 -8.72 -9.74
C THR A 77 -14.28 -8.59 -8.32
N GLY A 78 -14.82 -7.44 -7.94
CA GLY A 78 -15.73 -7.37 -6.80
C GLY A 78 -15.37 -6.37 -5.71
N GLY A 79 -16.30 -6.26 -4.77
CA GLY A 79 -16.46 -5.20 -3.79
C GLY A 79 -17.97 -4.98 -3.61
N ASP A 80 -18.44 -4.46 -2.48
CA ASP A 80 -19.84 -4.02 -2.35
C ASP A 80 -19.89 -2.51 -2.05
N PRO A 81 -20.42 -1.68 -2.97
CA PRO A 81 -20.76 -2.05 -4.35
C PRO A 81 -19.51 -2.46 -5.14
N ASN A 82 -19.70 -3.19 -6.24
CA ASN A 82 -18.66 -3.48 -7.23
C ASN A 82 -18.74 -2.36 -8.27
N PRO A 83 -18.12 -1.19 -8.06
CA PRO A 83 -18.17 -0.15 -9.08
C PRO A 83 -17.50 -0.68 -10.34
N GLY A 84 -18.01 -0.26 -11.50
CA GLY A 84 -17.34 -0.57 -12.75
C GLY A 84 -15.97 0.12 -12.82
N ASP A 85 -15.05 -0.49 -13.56
CA ASP A 85 -13.69 0.03 -13.74
C ASP A 85 -13.65 1.36 -14.52
N ASP A 86 -14.70 1.64 -15.29
CA ASP A 86 -14.79 2.78 -16.20
C ASP A 86 -15.17 4.07 -15.47
N LEU A 87 -14.22 5.00 -15.40
CA LEU A 87 -14.39 6.29 -14.74
C LEU A 87 -14.89 7.39 -15.68
N ARG A 88 -14.95 7.14 -16.99
CA ARG A 88 -15.36 8.14 -17.98
C ARG A 88 -16.74 8.75 -17.72
N PRO A 89 -17.75 8.00 -17.26
CA PRO A 89 -19.05 8.59 -16.91
C PRO A 89 -19.00 9.63 -15.78
N TYR A 90 -17.97 9.60 -14.94
CA TYR A 90 -17.80 10.51 -13.80
C TYR A 90 -16.96 11.76 -14.13
N ASN A 91 -16.38 11.84 -15.34
CA ASN A 91 -15.58 12.97 -15.81
C ASN A 91 -14.46 13.42 -14.84
N VAL A 92 -13.69 12.46 -14.32
CA VAL A 92 -12.59 12.74 -13.39
C VAL A 92 -11.41 13.36 -14.15
N THR A 93 -11.23 14.67 -13.98
CA THR A 93 -10.19 15.45 -14.68
C THR A 93 -9.07 15.93 -13.76
N LYS A 94 -9.19 15.73 -12.44
CA LYS A 94 -8.23 16.17 -11.43
C LYS A 94 -7.98 15.06 -10.39
N PRO A 95 -6.76 14.96 -9.84
CA PRO A 95 -5.56 15.71 -10.19
C PRO A 95 -4.99 15.31 -11.56
N LYS A 96 -5.33 14.11 -12.04
CA LYS A 96 -5.09 13.64 -13.41
C LYS A 96 -6.41 13.26 -14.07
N ASN A 97 -6.38 13.15 -15.39
CA ASN A 97 -7.52 12.79 -16.22
C ASN A 97 -7.73 11.27 -16.25
N PHE A 98 -8.11 10.71 -15.10
CA PHE A 98 -8.31 9.28 -14.89
C PHE A 98 -9.50 8.75 -15.69
N LYS A 99 -9.29 7.63 -16.39
CA LYS A 99 -10.29 6.97 -17.24
C LYS A 99 -10.68 5.59 -16.73
N PHE A 100 -9.76 4.86 -16.11
CA PHE A 100 -10.01 3.52 -15.59
C PHE A 100 -9.33 3.31 -14.24
N ILE A 101 -9.95 2.48 -13.41
CA ILE A 101 -9.39 1.99 -12.14
C ILE A 101 -9.82 0.54 -11.92
N PHE A 102 -8.91 -0.31 -11.48
CA PHE A 102 -9.21 -1.73 -11.27
C PHE A 102 -8.14 -2.39 -10.40
N GLN A 103 -8.39 -3.63 -9.99
CA GLN A 103 -7.51 -4.37 -9.10
C GLN A 103 -7.11 -5.72 -9.69
N GLY A 104 -5.99 -6.23 -9.19
CA GLY A 104 -5.50 -7.58 -9.44
C GLY A 104 -4.86 -8.18 -8.20
N ARG A 105 -4.30 -9.37 -8.38
CA ARG A 105 -3.41 -10.02 -7.40
C ARG A 105 -2.23 -10.64 -8.09
N HIS A 106 -1.17 -10.83 -7.32
CA HIS A 106 -0.03 -11.64 -7.71
C HIS A 106 0.31 -12.67 -6.64
N ASP A 107 0.19 -13.94 -7.02
CA ASP A 107 0.58 -15.10 -6.22
C ASP A 107 2.07 -15.40 -6.44
N ALA A 108 2.83 -15.49 -5.35
CA ALA A 108 4.16 -16.08 -5.35
C ALA A 108 4.09 -17.55 -4.91
N PRO A 109 5.09 -18.40 -5.23
CA PRO A 109 5.08 -19.81 -4.85
C PRO A 109 4.78 -20.07 -3.37
N LYS A 110 5.29 -19.21 -2.48
CA LYS A 110 5.10 -19.29 -1.02
C LYS A 110 3.88 -18.54 -0.51
N TYR A 111 3.40 -17.52 -1.24
CA TYR A 111 2.39 -16.58 -0.76
C TYR A 111 1.27 -16.47 -1.79
N LYS A 112 0.12 -17.10 -1.50
CA LYS A 112 -0.99 -17.24 -2.44
C LYS A 112 -2.33 -16.82 -1.85
N GLY A 113 -3.28 -16.52 -2.71
CA GLY A 113 -4.68 -16.28 -2.33
C GLY A 113 -4.82 -15.12 -1.34
N PRO A 114 -5.27 -15.35 -0.09
CA PRO A 114 -5.38 -14.28 0.91
C PRO A 114 -4.06 -13.59 1.26
N ASN A 115 -2.92 -14.26 1.06
CA ASN A 115 -1.58 -13.73 1.32
C ASN A 115 -0.87 -13.24 0.06
N ALA A 116 -1.53 -13.32 -1.10
CA ALA A 116 -1.02 -12.78 -2.36
C ALA A 116 -0.85 -11.26 -2.28
N ASP A 117 0.05 -10.70 -3.07
CA ASP A 117 0.17 -9.25 -3.18
C ASP A 117 -1.13 -8.68 -3.77
N ILE A 118 -1.61 -7.56 -3.22
CA ILE A 118 -2.69 -6.78 -3.87
C ILE A 118 -2.04 -5.92 -4.94
N LEU A 119 -2.67 -5.91 -6.11
CA LEU A 119 -2.34 -4.99 -7.18
C LEU A 119 -3.47 -3.99 -7.36
N ASP A 120 -3.13 -2.71 -7.39
CA ASP A 120 -4.06 -1.62 -7.69
C ASP A 120 -3.59 -0.86 -8.93
N PHE A 121 -4.54 -0.55 -9.81
CA PHE A 121 -4.27 0.05 -11.11
C PHE A 121 -5.14 1.27 -11.35
N ALA A 122 -4.54 2.36 -11.82
CA ALA A 122 -5.26 3.51 -12.37
C ALA A 122 -4.66 3.91 -13.71
N ILE A 123 -5.52 4.25 -14.67
CA ILE A 123 -5.11 4.71 -15.99
C ILE A 123 -5.60 6.12 -16.21
N TYR A 124 -4.68 7.03 -16.53
CA TYR A 124 -5.01 8.40 -16.92
C TYR A 124 -4.47 8.74 -18.31
N GLU A 125 -5.14 9.68 -18.95
CA GLU A 125 -4.77 10.20 -20.27
C GLU A 125 -3.51 11.08 -20.17
N SER A 126 -2.55 10.87 -21.07
CA SER A 126 -1.30 11.63 -21.14
C SER A 126 -0.86 11.82 -22.60
N GLY A 127 -0.97 13.05 -23.11
CA GLY A 127 -0.67 13.35 -24.51
C GLY A 127 -1.53 12.53 -25.48
N ALA A 128 -0.89 11.85 -26.43
CA ALA A 128 -1.55 10.96 -27.38
C ALA A 128 -1.75 9.52 -26.84
N GLY A 129 -1.21 9.20 -25.66
CA GLY A 129 -1.24 7.87 -25.06
C GLY A 129 -1.91 7.88 -23.69
N SER A 130 -1.39 7.02 -22.81
CA SER A 130 -1.86 6.91 -21.44
C SER A 130 -0.72 6.62 -20.48
N VAL A 131 -0.97 6.80 -19.20
CA VAL A 131 -0.09 6.27 -18.14
C VAL A 131 -0.88 5.27 -17.33
N LEU A 132 -0.30 4.09 -17.15
CA LEU A 132 -0.73 3.08 -16.22
C LEU A 132 0.05 3.24 -14.91
N ARG A 133 -0.63 3.74 -13.88
CA ARG A 133 -0.13 3.72 -12.50
C ARG A 133 -0.45 2.37 -11.89
N MET A 134 0.58 1.72 -11.37
CA MET A 134 0.50 0.39 -10.78
C MET A 134 1.02 0.44 -9.35
N PHE A 135 0.39 -0.31 -8.48
CA PHE A 135 0.81 -0.50 -7.10
C PHE A 135 0.82 -1.98 -6.75
N SER A 136 1.79 -2.39 -5.94
CA SER A 136 1.87 -3.73 -5.36
C SER A 136 2.15 -3.60 -3.87
N LEU A 137 1.33 -4.25 -3.04
CA LEU A 137 1.47 -4.30 -1.59
C LEU A 137 1.58 -5.73 -1.10
N SER A 138 2.63 -6.00 -0.31
CA SER A 138 2.79 -7.27 0.38
C SER A 138 1.77 -7.43 1.50
N ARG A 139 0.91 -8.43 1.39
CA ARG A 139 -0.14 -8.74 2.39
C ARG A 139 0.30 -9.69 3.49
N ILE A 140 1.57 -10.07 3.46
CA ILE A 140 2.16 -10.92 4.48
C ILE A 140 2.32 -10.04 5.72
N HIS A 141 1.71 -10.48 6.80
CA HIS A 141 1.86 -9.82 8.10
C HIS A 141 3.32 -9.76 8.49
N GLY A 142 3.80 -8.56 8.80
CA GLY A 142 5.19 -8.35 9.17
C GLY A 142 6.22 -8.49 8.05
N ALA A 143 5.80 -8.44 6.78
CA ALA A 143 6.74 -8.35 5.66
C ALA A 143 7.32 -6.94 5.56
N LEU A 144 8.34 -6.67 6.37
CA LEU A 144 9.12 -5.44 6.24
C LEU A 144 9.86 -5.41 4.91
N GLY A 145 10.45 -6.53 4.50
CA GLY A 145 11.25 -6.65 3.28
C GLY A 145 10.65 -7.60 2.26
N ASP A 146 10.70 -7.25 0.97
CA ASP A 146 10.18 -8.08 -0.14
C ASP A 146 11.25 -8.62 -1.09
N HIS A 147 12.53 -8.32 -0.85
CA HIS A 147 13.63 -8.69 -1.76
C HIS A 147 13.41 -8.27 -3.22
N GLY A 148 12.68 -7.17 -3.44
CA GLY A 148 12.38 -6.61 -4.76
C GLY A 148 11.16 -7.22 -5.42
N GLN A 149 10.44 -8.12 -4.75
CA GLN A 149 9.30 -8.83 -5.33
C GLN A 149 8.21 -7.88 -5.85
N ASN A 150 7.85 -6.81 -5.12
CA ASN A 150 6.80 -5.91 -5.57
C ASN A 150 7.20 -5.18 -6.87
N TYR A 151 8.44 -4.68 -6.99
CA TYR A 151 8.91 -4.07 -8.24
C TYR A 151 8.99 -5.11 -9.36
N LYS A 152 9.50 -6.31 -9.07
CA LYS A 152 9.59 -7.41 -10.03
C LYS A 152 8.22 -7.75 -10.63
N THR A 153 7.18 -7.81 -9.80
CA THR A 153 5.80 -8.06 -10.21
C THR A 153 5.33 -7.00 -11.21
N LEU A 154 5.54 -5.71 -10.91
CA LEU A 154 5.13 -4.61 -11.78
C LEU A 154 5.97 -4.54 -13.07
N ALA A 155 7.28 -4.77 -12.98
CA ALA A 155 8.18 -4.78 -14.12
C ALA A 155 7.87 -5.94 -15.09
N PHE A 156 7.54 -7.12 -14.55
CA PHE A 156 7.12 -8.25 -15.37
C PHE A 156 5.82 -7.95 -16.12
N LEU A 157 4.81 -7.40 -15.44
CA LEU A 157 3.56 -7.02 -16.10
C LEU A 157 3.80 -5.96 -17.18
N ALA A 158 4.62 -4.94 -16.90
CA ALA A 158 5.00 -3.92 -17.89
C ALA A 158 5.60 -4.54 -19.16
N GLN A 159 6.55 -5.46 -19.02
CA GLN A 159 7.16 -6.16 -20.16
C GLN A 159 6.16 -6.98 -20.99
N LYS A 160 5.06 -7.45 -20.38
CA LYS A 160 3.96 -8.14 -21.08
C LYS A 160 3.04 -7.19 -21.84
N LEU A 161 2.92 -5.94 -21.40
CA LEU A 161 2.13 -4.92 -22.07
C LEU A 161 2.91 -4.24 -23.20
N GLU A 162 4.17 -3.93 -22.94
CA GLU A 162 5.07 -3.30 -23.91
C GLU A 162 6.46 -3.92 -23.80
N SER A 163 6.93 -4.51 -24.90
CA SER A 163 8.21 -5.23 -24.91
C SER A 163 9.38 -4.32 -24.54
N ASN A 164 10.24 -4.79 -23.64
CA ASN A 164 11.38 -4.06 -23.07
C ASN A 164 11.02 -2.80 -22.26
N SER A 165 9.74 -2.57 -21.95
CA SER A 165 9.36 -1.49 -21.05
C SER A 165 9.75 -1.81 -19.61
N LYS A 166 10.09 -0.75 -18.85
CA LYS A 166 10.25 -0.82 -17.40
C LYS A 166 9.44 0.31 -16.78
N PRO A 167 8.66 0.03 -15.73
CA PRO A 167 7.92 1.08 -15.07
C PRO A 167 8.88 1.93 -14.23
N THR A 168 8.61 3.22 -14.19
CA THR A 168 9.34 4.20 -13.41
C THR A 168 8.85 4.15 -11.96
N PRO A 169 9.71 3.83 -10.98
CA PRO A 169 9.34 3.89 -9.57
C PRO A 169 8.85 5.29 -9.16
N VAL A 170 7.78 5.34 -8.38
CA VAL A 170 7.21 6.56 -7.79
C VAL A 170 7.35 6.56 -6.27
N HIS A 171 7.03 5.43 -5.62
CA HIS A 171 7.14 5.28 -4.16
C HIS A 171 7.48 3.84 -3.80
N GLY A 172 8.27 3.64 -2.75
CA GLY A 172 8.79 2.31 -2.43
C GLY A 172 9.70 1.79 -3.54
N CYS A 173 9.61 0.50 -3.90
CA CYS A 173 10.41 -0.09 -4.97
C CYS A 173 11.94 0.10 -4.79
N GLY A 174 12.43 0.08 -3.54
CA GLY A 174 13.84 0.35 -3.23
C GLY A 174 14.30 1.79 -3.44
N LEU A 175 13.39 2.73 -3.72
CA LEU A 175 13.69 4.14 -3.61
C LEU A 175 14.10 4.47 -2.17
N PRO A 176 15.05 5.41 -1.96
CA PRO A 176 15.36 5.87 -0.62
C PRO A 176 14.07 6.36 0.03
N ALA A 177 13.81 5.97 1.28
CA ALA A 177 12.71 6.52 2.05
C ALA A 177 12.86 8.04 1.99
N ALA A 178 11.92 8.71 1.30
CA ALA A 178 12.01 10.14 1.00
C ALA A 178 12.46 10.85 2.27
N ALA A 179 13.63 11.51 2.20
CA ALA A 179 14.12 12.31 3.31
C ALA A 179 12.98 13.28 3.63
N THR A 180 12.37 13.10 4.79
CA THR A 180 11.21 13.87 5.24
C THR A 180 11.53 15.32 4.97
N VAL A 181 10.94 15.91 3.93
CA VAL A 181 11.04 17.35 3.74
C VAL A 181 10.29 17.88 4.95
N GLN A 182 11.05 18.31 5.96
CA GLN A 182 10.59 19.20 7.00
C GLN A 182 10.19 20.48 6.28
N ARG A 183 9.02 20.48 5.63
CA ARG A 183 8.23 21.68 5.53
C ARG A 183 7.81 21.93 6.96
N ALA A 184 8.64 22.71 7.66
CA ALA A 184 8.22 23.46 8.82
C ALA A 184 6.91 24.11 8.41
N SER A 185 5.84 23.50 8.87
CA SER A 185 4.50 23.99 8.73
C SER A 185 4.49 25.30 9.49
N LEU A 186 4.72 26.41 8.77
CA LEU A 186 4.41 27.77 9.18
C LEU A 186 2.88 27.90 9.19
N PHE A 187 2.21 27.03 9.95
CA PHE A 187 0.84 27.24 10.35
C PHE A 187 0.89 28.31 11.42
N LEU A 188 0.43 29.49 11.04
CA LEU A 188 -0.04 30.53 11.95
C LEU A 188 -0.71 29.86 13.16
N GLN A 189 -0.15 30.11 14.34
CA GLN A 189 -0.81 29.88 15.62
C GLN A 189 -2.08 30.74 15.68
N GLN A 190 -3.16 30.29 15.07
CA GLN A 190 -4.48 30.65 15.55
C GLN A 190 -4.79 29.71 16.69
N ARG A 191 -4.62 30.23 17.91
CA ARG A 191 -5.19 29.65 19.12
C ARG A 191 -6.71 29.53 18.91
N SER A 192 -7.18 28.34 18.57
CA SER A 192 -8.60 28.03 18.63
C SER A 192 -9.02 27.98 20.08
N VAL A 193 -10.02 28.80 20.39
CA VAL A 193 -10.76 28.82 21.64
C VAL A 193 -11.33 27.43 21.88
N LEU A 194 -11.18 26.92 23.11
CA LEU A 194 -11.71 25.63 23.56
C LEU A 194 -13.23 25.57 23.31
N ASP A 195 -13.64 24.85 22.27
CA ASP A 195 -15.03 24.42 22.08
C ASP A 195 -15.23 23.10 22.84
N LEU A 196 -15.59 23.21 24.11
CA LEU A 196 -16.01 22.10 24.97
C LEU A 196 -17.41 21.61 24.55
N SER A 197 -17.56 21.05 23.36
CA SER A 197 -18.79 20.32 22.98
C SER A 197 -18.70 19.41 21.76
N THR A 198 -17.51 19.15 21.18
CA THR A 198 -17.44 18.27 20.01
C THR A 198 -17.70 16.82 20.43
N PRO A 199 -18.75 16.15 19.91
CA PRO A 199 -18.94 14.71 20.13
C PRO A 199 -17.66 13.98 19.69
N PRO A 200 -17.31 12.84 20.31
CA PRO A 200 -16.08 12.11 19.97
C PRO A 200 -16.04 11.93 18.46
N SER A 201 -15.04 12.54 17.82
CA SER A 201 -15.02 12.64 16.36
C SER A 201 -14.96 11.22 15.83
N SER A 202 -16.00 10.80 15.11
CA SER A 202 -16.08 9.48 14.48
C SER A 202 -14.81 9.17 13.70
N SER A 203 -14.43 7.90 13.62
CA SER A 203 -13.33 7.41 12.77
C SER A 203 -13.66 7.50 11.27
N VAL A 204 -14.88 7.90 10.90
CA VAL A 204 -15.33 7.98 9.49
C VAL A 204 -15.76 9.37 9.04
N CYS A 205 -15.55 9.65 7.75
CA CYS A 205 -15.91 10.92 7.10
C CYS A 205 -17.39 11.04 6.73
N GLY A 206 -18.09 9.91 6.56
CA GLY A 206 -19.52 9.90 6.25
C GLY A 206 -19.87 10.54 4.88
N ALA A 207 -21.16 10.84 4.68
CA ALA A 207 -21.67 11.31 3.39
C ALA A 207 -21.38 12.80 3.09
N SER A 208 -21.01 13.59 4.10
CA SER A 208 -20.69 15.02 3.98
C SER A 208 -19.25 15.30 4.45
N PRO A 209 -18.23 14.73 3.78
CA PRO A 209 -16.85 14.70 4.27
C PRO A 209 -16.26 16.11 4.48
N THR A 210 -16.64 17.08 3.65
CA THR A 210 -16.12 18.46 3.72
C THR A 210 -16.47 19.19 5.02
N LYS A 211 -17.42 18.69 5.81
CA LYS A 211 -17.83 19.25 7.11
C LYS A 211 -17.26 18.47 8.29
N VAL A 212 -16.56 17.36 8.04
CA VAL A 212 -16.02 16.48 9.08
C VAL A 212 -14.55 16.81 9.31
N PRO A 213 -14.12 17.07 10.55
CA PRO A 213 -12.72 17.33 10.85
C PRO A 213 -11.81 16.21 10.35
N ASP A 214 -10.66 16.58 9.78
CA ASP A 214 -9.63 15.67 9.25
C ASP A 214 -10.04 14.88 8.00
N CYS A 215 -11.14 15.23 7.34
CA CYS A 215 -11.54 14.70 6.04
C CYS A 215 -11.21 15.68 4.88
N ASP A 216 -10.41 16.71 5.15
CA ASP A 216 -9.94 17.72 4.18
C ASP A 216 -8.80 17.22 3.27
N LYS A 217 -8.44 15.94 3.37
CA LYS A 217 -7.27 15.34 2.72
C LYS A 217 -7.63 14.19 1.77
N PRO A 218 -8.53 14.42 0.78
CA PRO A 218 -8.92 13.37 -0.15
C PRO A 218 -7.72 12.91 -0.98
N ASP A 219 -7.46 11.61 -0.97
CA ASP A 219 -6.53 10.98 -1.89
C ASP A 219 -7.25 10.59 -3.19
N PHE A 220 -6.61 10.77 -4.34
CA PHE A 220 -7.18 10.50 -5.66
C PHE A 220 -6.33 9.50 -6.46
N GLY A 221 -6.13 8.30 -5.91
CA GLY A 221 -5.50 7.18 -6.60
C GLY A 221 -3.98 7.16 -6.48
N SER A 222 -3.42 7.67 -5.38
CA SER A 222 -1.96 7.73 -5.21
C SER A 222 -1.31 6.36 -5.29
N CYS A 223 -1.99 5.31 -4.83
CA CYS A 223 -1.54 3.93 -4.93
C CYS A 223 -2.27 3.15 -6.04
N GLY A 224 -2.76 3.80 -7.11
CA GLY A 224 -3.68 3.15 -8.07
C GLY A 224 -5.09 2.97 -7.50
N ASN A 225 -5.22 2.89 -6.18
CA ASN A 225 -6.40 3.15 -5.36
C ASN A 225 -6.10 4.29 -4.38
N ALA A 226 -7.10 4.75 -3.64
CA ALA A 226 -6.88 5.73 -2.58
C ALA A 226 -6.07 5.15 -1.41
N CYS A 227 -5.04 5.88 -0.98
CA CYS A 227 -4.18 5.48 0.14
C CYS A 227 -3.64 6.68 0.93
N CYS A 228 -3.11 6.41 2.13
CA CYS A 228 -2.44 7.41 2.94
C CYS A 228 -1.32 6.77 3.77
N LEU A 229 -0.10 7.30 3.64
CA LEU A 229 1.05 7.01 4.49
C LEU A 229 1.35 8.23 5.36
N ALA A 230 1.47 8.03 6.66
CA ALA A 230 1.83 9.09 7.58
C ALA A 230 2.68 8.58 8.75
N GLU A 231 3.45 9.48 9.36
CA GLU A 231 4.26 9.18 10.54
C GLU A 231 3.82 10.00 11.75
N LEU A 232 3.77 9.36 12.91
CA LEU A 232 3.50 9.97 14.21
C LEU A 232 4.74 9.84 15.09
N SER A 233 5.25 10.96 15.59
CA SER A 233 6.29 10.93 16.61
C SER A 233 5.66 10.61 17.95
N LEU A 234 6.28 9.76 18.75
CA LEU A 234 5.80 9.37 20.06
C LEU A 234 6.91 9.56 21.07
N SER A 235 6.56 10.10 22.24
CA SER A 235 7.49 10.25 23.37
C SER A 235 7.81 8.92 24.07
N THR A 236 7.09 7.85 23.73
CA THR A 236 7.26 6.53 24.32
C THR A 236 8.29 5.68 23.55
N ALA A 237 8.94 4.76 24.27
CA ALA A 237 9.88 3.81 23.68
C ALA A 237 9.16 2.84 22.71
N PRO A 238 9.86 2.26 21.71
CA PRO A 238 9.26 1.42 20.68
C PRO A 238 8.35 0.28 21.19
N LEU A 239 8.73 -0.38 22.29
CA LEU A 239 7.92 -1.47 22.86
C LEU A 239 6.59 -0.95 23.42
N GLN A 240 6.62 0.20 24.11
CA GLN A 240 5.41 0.79 24.66
C GLN A 240 4.50 1.30 23.55
N ALA A 241 5.05 1.99 22.55
CA ALA A 241 4.30 2.40 21.35
C ALA A 241 3.64 1.22 20.62
N TYR A 242 4.35 0.10 20.50
CA TYR A 242 3.80 -1.14 19.94
C TYR A 242 2.63 -1.66 20.78
N THR A 243 2.84 -1.81 22.10
CA THR A 243 1.80 -2.29 23.01
C THR A 243 0.56 -1.41 22.99
N ASP A 244 0.73 -0.09 23.03
CA ASP A 244 -0.38 0.86 23.03
C ASP A 244 -1.15 0.84 21.72
N THR A 245 -0.46 0.86 20.58
CA THR A 245 -1.11 0.80 19.26
C THR A 245 -1.86 -0.51 19.05
N LYS A 246 -1.26 -1.64 19.44
CA LYS A 246 -1.90 -2.94 19.37
C LYS A 246 -3.13 -3.02 20.27
N ASN A 247 -3.04 -2.49 21.50
CA ASN A 247 -4.18 -2.44 22.42
C ASN A 247 -5.32 -1.57 21.87
N LEU A 248 -5.02 -0.44 21.24
CA LEU A 248 -6.05 0.37 20.57
C LEU A 248 -6.76 -0.42 19.47
N LEU A 249 -6.02 -1.11 18.60
CA LEU A 249 -6.63 -1.94 17.56
C LEU A 249 -7.50 -3.07 18.12
N MET A 250 -7.20 -3.58 19.33
CA MET A 250 -7.99 -4.61 19.98
C MET A 250 -9.22 -4.07 20.73
N THR A 251 -9.17 -2.81 21.18
CA THR A 251 -10.20 -2.22 22.04
C THR A 251 -11.18 -1.31 21.29
N LEU A 252 -10.77 -0.71 20.17
CA LEU A 252 -11.57 0.21 19.36
C LEU A 252 -12.47 -0.49 18.32
N GLN A 253 -12.95 -1.70 18.63
CA GLN A 253 -13.82 -2.47 17.73
C GLN A 253 -15.14 -1.75 17.43
N SER A 254 -15.68 -1.00 18.40
CA SER A 254 -16.86 -0.15 18.22
C SER A 254 -16.65 0.98 17.22
N ASP A 255 -15.40 1.43 17.06
CA ASP A 255 -14.99 2.46 16.10
C ASP A 255 -14.52 1.86 14.77
N GLY A 256 -14.68 0.55 14.59
CA GLY A 256 -14.36 -0.20 13.38
C GLY A 256 -12.93 -0.74 13.31
N PHE A 257 -12.11 -0.59 14.36
CA PHE A 257 -10.73 -1.06 14.32
C PHE A 257 -10.60 -2.52 14.75
N SER A 258 -9.70 -3.24 14.10
CA SER A 258 -9.28 -4.56 14.56
C SER A 258 -7.80 -4.81 14.30
N TYR A 259 -7.17 -5.55 15.20
CA TYR A 259 -5.84 -6.10 14.99
C TYR A 259 -5.93 -7.32 14.08
N ILE A 260 -5.06 -7.40 13.07
CA ILE A 260 -4.99 -8.57 12.19
C ILE A 260 -3.87 -9.48 12.69
N THR A 261 -4.22 -10.74 12.93
CA THR A 261 -3.22 -11.80 13.04
C THR A 261 -2.91 -12.27 11.63
N GLY A 262 -1.62 -12.26 11.26
CA GLY A 262 -1.17 -12.70 9.96
C GLY A 262 -1.62 -14.11 9.58
N GLY A 263 -1.74 -14.35 8.27
CA GLY A 263 -1.83 -15.70 7.72
C GLY A 263 -0.49 -16.44 7.83
N ASP A 264 -0.47 -17.73 7.47
CA ASP A 264 0.77 -18.53 7.45
C ASP A 264 1.64 -18.18 6.23
N PRO A 265 2.95 -17.85 6.40
CA PRO A 265 3.65 -17.73 7.67
C PRO A 265 3.34 -16.42 8.39
N ASN A 266 3.17 -16.53 9.71
CA ASN A 266 3.08 -15.38 10.62
C ASN A 266 4.46 -15.17 11.25
N PRO A 267 5.32 -14.32 10.67
CA PRO A 267 6.70 -14.10 11.16
C PRO A 267 6.75 -13.40 12.52
N GLY A 268 5.61 -13.02 13.10
CA GLY A 268 5.50 -12.28 14.35
C GLY A 268 5.74 -10.78 14.16
N ASP A 269 5.42 -10.01 15.21
CA ASP A 269 5.47 -8.54 15.14
C ASP A 269 6.84 -7.97 15.52
N ASP A 270 7.65 -8.74 16.25
CA ASP A 270 8.90 -8.29 16.86
C ASP A 270 10.07 -8.44 15.87
N LEU A 271 10.62 -7.32 15.44
CA LEU A 271 11.74 -7.28 14.51
C LEU A 271 13.10 -7.19 15.18
N ARG A 272 13.15 -7.00 16.50
CA ARG A 272 14.41 -6.85 17.25
C ARG A 272 15.36 -8.05 17.08
N PRO A 273 14.91 -9.31 17.01
CA PRO A 273 15.78 -10.46 16.76
C PRO A 273 16.55 -10.39 15.43
N TYR A 274 16.04 -9.65 14.44
CA TYR A 274 16.66 -9.55 13.11
C TYR A 274 17.68 -8.40 12.99
N ASN A 275 17.85 -7.57 14.03
CA ASN A 275 18.83 -6.49 14.09
C ASN A 275 18.81 -5.56 12.85
N ILE A 276 17.62 -5.09 12.48
CA ILE A 276 17.42 -4.23 11.30
C ILE A 276 17.91 -2.83 11.62
N THR A 277 18.84 -2.32 10.81
CA THR A 277 19.43 -0.97 10.99
C THR A 277 19.21 -0.03 9.81
N LYS A 278 18.70 -0.53 8.68
CA LYS A 278 18.49 0.24 7.45
C LYS A 278 17.14 -0.10 6.81
N PRO A 279 16.47 0.86 6.13
CA PRO A 279 16.83 2.28 6.07
C PRO A 279 16.60 2.99 7.40
N LYS A 280 15.79 2.38 8.29
CA LYS A 280 15.55 2.80 9.67
C LYS A 280 15.66 1.59 10.60
N GLY A 281 15.93 1.86 11.88
CA GLY A 281 16.05 0.83 12.91
C GLY A 281 14.69 0.28 13.37
N PHE A 282 13.93 -0.33 12.46
CA PHE A 282 12.60 -0.86 12.76
C PHE A 282 12.66 -1.95 13.85
N LYS A 283 11.78 -1.82 14.85
CA LYS A 283 11.68 -2.69 16.02
C LYS A 283 10.42 -3.54 16.01
N PHE A 284 9.32 -3.02 15.46
CA PHE A 284 8.06 -3.73 15.36
C PHE A 284 7.38 -3.48 14.02
N ILE A 285 6.60 -4.45 13.56
CA ILE A 285 5.76 -4.38 12.37
C ILE A 285 4.48 -5.19 12.61
N PHE A 286 3.32 -4.69 12.21
CA PHE A 286 2.05 -5.39 12.41
C PHE A 286 0.96 -4.78 11.55
N GLN A 287 -0.18 -5.46 11.46
CA GLN A 287 -1.31 -5.03 10.63
C GLN A 287 -2.59 -4.86 11.45
N GLY A 288 -3.46 -4.00 10.95
CA GLY A 288 -4.81 -3.81 11.44
C GLY A 288 -5.80 -3.64 10.29
N ARG A 289 -7.04 -3.36 10.65
CA ARG A 289 -8.13 -3.05 9.73
C ARG A 289 -8.98 -1.93 10.29
N HIS A 290 -9.56 -1.14 9.41
CA HIS A 290 -10.59 -0.17 9.75
C HIS A 290 -11.86 -0.39 8.91
N ASP A 291 -12.90 -0.88 9.57
CA ASP A 291 -14.24 -1.05 9.03
C ASP A 291 -15.00 0.29 9.06
N ALA A 292 -15.47 0.74 7.90
CA ALA A 292 -16.43 1.84 7.80
C ALA A 292 -17.87 1.29 7.75
N PRO A 293 -18.91 2.09 8.08
CA PRO A 293 -20.30 1.61 8.08
C PRO A 293 -20.73 0.89 6.78
N LYS A 294 -20.25 1.36 5.62
CA LYS A 294 -20.53 0.79 4.30
C LYS A 294 -19.54 -0.30 3.88
N TYR A 295 -18.29 -0.25 4.35
CA TYR A 295 -17.20 -1.09 3.86
C TYR A 295 -16.56 -1.83 5.02
N LYS A 296 -16.79 -3.14 5.10
CA LYS A 296 -16.40 -3.99 6.23
C LYS A 296 -15.66 -5.24 5.79
N GLY A 297 -14.92 -5.84 6.71
CA GLY A 297 -14.30 -7.16 6.52
C GLY A 297 -13.32 -7.17 5.33
N PRO A 298 -13.53 -8.00 4.29
CA PRO A 298 -12.62 -8.05 3.15
C PRO A 298 -12.48 -6.73 2.36
N ASN A 299 -13.48 -5.84 2.42
CA ASN A 299 -13.51 -4.55 1.71
C ASN A 299 -13.10 -3.37 2.60
N ALA A 300 -12.83 -3.62 3.88
CA ALA A 300 -12.36 -2.60 4.79
C ALA A 300 -10.91 -2.21 4.51
N ASP A 301 -10.54 -1.01 4.94
CA ASP A 301 -9.20 -0.49 4.76
C ASP A 301 -8.20 -1.38 5.51
N ILE A 302 -7.11 -1.75 4.84
CA ILE A 302 -5.99 -2.42 5.50
C ILE A 302 -5.07 -1.36 6.10
N LEU A 303 -4.64 -1.62 7.33
CA LEU A 303 -3.69 -0.77 8.04
C LEU A 303 -2.38 -1.52 8.21
N ASP A 304 -1.28 -0.89 7.81
CA ASP A 304 0.06 -1.40 8.01
C ASP A 304 0.84 -0.48 8.94
N PHE A 305 1.52 -1.06 9.93
CA PHE A 305 2.24 -0.33 10.96
C PHE A 305 3.68 -0.79 11.04
N ALA A 306 4.60 0.17 11.16
CA ALA A 306 5.98 -0.10 11.53
C ALA A 306 6.46 0.92 12.57
N ILE A 307 7.24 0.46 13.54
CA ILE A 307 7.75 1.30 14.62
C ILE A 307 9.27 1.25 14.60
N TYR A 308 9.90 2.43 14.60
CA TYR A 308 11.34 2.58 14.73
C TYR A 308 11.70 3.56 15.84
N GLU A 309 12.91 3.43 16.35
CA GLU A 309 13.42 4.29 17.41
C GLU A 309 13.77 5.69 16.89
N SER A 310 13.46 6.72 17.68
CA SER A 310 13.84 8.11 17.44
C SER A 310 14.48 8.66 18.71
N GLY A 311 15.36 9.66 18.60
CA GLY A 311 16.23 10.09 19.71
C GLY A 311 15.52 10.42 21.03
N SER A 312 14.25 10.82 20.99
CA SER A 312 13.43 11.13 22.18
C SER A 312 12.26 10.16 22.41
N GLY A 313 12.20 9.03 21.71
CA GLY A 313 11.10 8.06 21.82
C GLY A 313 11.03 7.12 20.63
N SER A 314 9.90 7.12 19.92
CA SER A 314 9.70 6.30 18.74
C SER A 314 8.95 7.05 17.66
N VAL A 315 8.96 6.49 16.45
CA VAL A 315 8.07 6.93 15.37
C VAL A 315 7.20 5.75 14.97
N LEU A 316 5.90 5.98 14.97
CA LEU A 316 4.90 5.08 14.44
C LEU A 316 4.61 5.49 12.98
N ARG A 317 5.07 4.66 12.04
CA ARG A 317 4.65 4.74 10.64
C ARG A 317 3.35 4.00 10.48
N MET A 318 2.37 4.65 9.85
CA MET A 318 1.04 4.11 9.61
C MET A 318 0.68 4.29 8.14
N PHE A 319 0.17 3.23 7.55
CA PHE A 319 -0.37 3.26 6.20
C PHE A 319 -1.82 2.76 6.23
N SER A 320 -2.67 3.39 5.43
CA SER A 320 -4.06 2.99 5.20
C SER A 320 -4.30 2.90 3.71
N LEU A 321 -4.77 1.74 3.25
CA LEU A 321 -5.12 1.48 1.85
C LEU A 321 -6.59 1.09 1.75
N SER A 322 -7.30 1.80 0.89
CA SER A 322 -8.67 1.43 0.54
C SER A 322 -8.69 0.11 -0.24
N ARG A 323 -9.48 -0.85 0.24
CA ARG A 323 -9.61 -2.19 -0.40
C ARG A 323 -10.88 -2.35 -1.21
N ILE A 324 -11.58 -1.25 -1.43
CA ILE A 324 -12.74 -1.19 -2.31
C ILE A 324 -12.21 -1.15 -3.73
N HIS A 325 -12.65 -2.08 -4.56
CA HIS A 325 -12.36 -2.07 -5.98
C HIS A 325 -12.81 -0.75 -6.59
N GLY A 326 -11.91 -0.10 -7.34
CA GLY A 326 -12.21 1.16 -8.01
C GLY A 326 -12.40 2.39 -7.11
N ALA A 327 -11.91 2.38 -5.86
CA ALA A 327 -11.94 3.55 -4.99
C ALA A 327 -10.84 4.57 -5.33
N LEU A 328 -10.99 5.24 -6.47
CA LEU A 328 -10.07 6.30 -6.87
C LEU A 328 -9.97 7.38 -5.80
N GLY A 329 -11.10 7.78 -5.22
CA GLY A 329 -11.18 8.79 -4.17
C GLY A 329 -11.71 8.23 -2.86
N ASP A 330 -11.12 8.63 -1.73
CA ASP A 330 -11.55 8.21 -0.38
C ASP A 330 -12.25 9.30 0.43
N ALA A 331 -12.41 10.50 -0.14
CA ALA A 331 -12.95 11.67 0.56
C ALA A 331 -12.24 12.00 1.90
N GLY A 332 -10.96 11.65 2.01
CA GLY A 332 -10.11 11.86 3.18
C GLY A 332 -10.20 10.77 4.23
N GLN A 333 -10.92 9.67 3.95
CA GLN A 333 -11.14 8.59 4.91
C GLN A 333 -9.82 7.97 5.40
N ASN A 334 -8.84 7.69 4.54
CA ASN A 334 -7.59 7.08 4.98
C ASN A 334 -6.83 7.99 5.95
N TYR A 335 -6.71 9.29 5.65
CA TYR A 335 -6.07 10.25 6.57
C TYR A 335 -6.86 10.43 7.87
N LYS A 336 -8.20 10.43 7.80
CA LYS A 336 -9.07 10.48 8.97
C LYS A 336 -8.83 9.29 9.90
N THR A 337 -8.70 8.10 9.34
CA THR A 337 -8.42 6.85 10.07
C THR A 337 -7.10 6.95 10.83
N LEU A 338 -6.02 7.38 10.17
CA LEU A 338 -4.71 7.55 10.81
C LEU A 338 -4.71 8.64 11.87
N THR A 339 -5.38 9.77 11.60
CA THR A 339 -5.50 10.88 12.56
C THR A 339 -6.33 10.49 13.78
N PHE A 340 -7.37 9.67 13.61
CA PHE A 340 -8.16 9.15 14.73
C PHE A 340 -7.32 8.28 15.66
N LEU A 341 -6.51 7.36 15.11
CA LEU A 341 -5.58 6.55 15.90
C LEU A 341 -4.54 7.43 16.62
N ALA A 342 -3.96 8.41 15.93
CA ALA A 342 -2.99 9.33 16.52
C ALA A 342 -3.57 10.10 17.73
N LYS A 343 -4.80 10.61 17.62
CA LYS A 343 -5.50 11.29 18.72
C LYS A 343 -5.76 10.36 19.92
N LYS A 344 -5.97 9.07 19.68
CA LYS A 344 -6.16 8.07 20.75
C LYS A 344 -4.84 7.70 21.43
N LEU A 345 -3.71 7.78 20.73
CA LEU A 345 -2.38 7.51 21.26
C LEU A 345 -1.80 8.69 22.05
N ASP A 346 -1.85 9.89 21.48
CA ASP A 346 -1.08 11.05 22.00
C ASP A 346 -1.92 12.32 22.18
N GLY A 347 -3.25 12.20 22.15
CA GLY A 347 -4.19 13.22 22.61
C GLY A 347 -4.32 14.50 21.76
N SER A 348 -3.34 14.87 20.94
CA SER A 348 -3.39 16.09 20.13
C SER A 348 -2.50 16.11 18.87
N GLU A 349 -1.53 15.21 18.75
CA GLU A 349 -0.67 15.17 17.56
C GLU A 349 -1.40 14.64 16.33
N LYS A 350 -1.25 15.35 15.21
CA LYS A 350 -1.66 14.87 13.89
C LYS A 350 -0.47 14.17 13.23
N PRO A 351 -0.68 13.00 12.60
CA PRO A 351 0.40 12.34 11.90
C PRO A 351 0.81 13.18 10.69
N THR A 352 2.11 13.22 10.40
CA THR A 352 2.67 13.94 9.25
C THR A 352 2.49 13.10 7.99
N PRO A 353 1.72 13.56 6.99
CA PRO A 353 1.59 12.85 5.71
C PRO A 353 2.94 12.73 5.00
N LEU A 354 3.22 11.54 4.46
CA LEU A 354 4.41 11.26 3.66
C LEU A 354 4.08 10.90 2.22
N TYR A 355 3.00 10.17 1.97
CA TYR A 355 2.56 9.78 0.63
C TYR A 355 1.04 9.58 0.60
N GLY A 356 0.39 9.92 -0.52
CA GLY A 356 -1.07 9.98 -0.57
C GLY A 356 -1.62 11.04 0.38
N CYS A 357 -2.72 10.75 1.07
CA CYS A 357 -3.33 11.69 2.04
C CYS A 357 -3.63 13.09 1.45
N GLY A 358 -3.99 13.16 0.16
CA GLY A 358 -4.22 14.44 -0.53
C GLY A 358 -2.97 15.27 -0.81
N LEU A 359 -1.76 14.72 -0.62
CA LEU A 359 -0.54 15.31 -1.16
C LEU A 359 -0.59 15.32 -2.70
N ALA A 360 0.04 16.30 -3.32
CA ALA A 360 0.05 16.42 -4.77
C ALA A 360 0.85 15.25 -5.38
N ILE A 361 0.21 14.52 -6.30
CA ILE A 361 0.79 13.35 -6.98
C ILE A 361 2.06 13.69 -7.79
N ASP A 362 2.27 14.98 -8.10
CA ASP A 362 3.36 15.46 -8.97
C ASP A 362 4.60 15.99 -8.22
N SER A 363 4.60 16.05 -6.89
CA SER A 363 5.67 16.75 -6.15
C SER A 363 6.95 15.95 -5.88
N GLU A 364 7.06 14.69 -6.28
CA GLU A 364 8.20 13.83 -5.88
C GLU A 364 9.21 13.48 -6.99
N ILE A 365 9.00 13.84 -8.26
CA ILE A 365 9.89 13.36 -9.35
C ILE A 365 11.03 14.34 -9.72
N GLN A 366 11.12 15.55 -9.15
CA GLN A 366 12.06 16.56 -9.67
C GLN A 366 13.49 16.60 -9.11
N GLU A 367 13.89 15.81 -8.10
CA GLU A 367 15.20 16.06 -7.45
C GLU A 367 16.24 14.93 -7.42
N TYR A 368 16.01 13.76 -8.02
CA TYR A 368 16.97 12.64 -7.93
C TYR A 368 17.45 12.04 -9.27
N VAL A 369 17.32 12.78 -10.38
CA VAL A 369 18.01 12.45 -11.63
C VAL A 369 19.15 13.45 -11.86
N GLN A 370 20.29 13.22 -11.18
CA GLN A 370 21.60 13.69 -11.61
C GLN A 370 22.61 12.55 -11.51
#